data_AF-A0A194R1K2-F1
#
_entry.id   AF-A0A194R1K2-F1
#
_cell.length_a   1.000
_cell.length_b   1.000
_cell.length_c   1.000
_cell.angle_alpha   90.00
_cell.angle_beta   90.00
_cell.angle_gamma   90.00
#
_symmetry.space_group_name_H-M   'P 1'
#
loop_
_entity.id
_entity.type
_entity.pdbx_description
1 polymer ?
#
loop_
_entity_poly.entity_id
_entity_poly.type
_entity_poly.pdbx_seq_one_letter_code
_entity_poly.pdbx_strand_id
1 'polypeptide(L)'
;MKSFFHRGINILFKKNLLLTNSITSGAFMGIGDIIQQEIEYQSKVLPRRYDWPRTARMFIVGTIMGPMHHYYYIYLDKVLPYADVKTVVKKIACDQLFASPATLLCFFYGMGTLENKTLEQSTLEVKQKFVYVYMGDCLFWPPVQFLNFYYLPTHYRVFYINLATMLFNIFLSFIKHYDQKKV
;
A
#
# COMPACT_ATOMS: atom_id res chain seq x y z
N MET A 1 -32.86 13.90 8.59
CA MET A 1 -32.12 13.48 7.37
C MET A 1 -30.77 12.81 7.69
N LYS A 2 -30.66 12.00 8.76
CA LYS A 2 -29.42 11.28 9.18
C LYS A 2 -29.36 9.80 8.74
N SER A 3 -30.28 9.34 7.87
CA SER A 3 -30.60 7.90 7.77
C SER A 3 -30.00 7.13 6.58
N PHE A 4 -29.51 7.79 5.52
CA PHE A 4 -28.94 7.07 4.36
C PHE A 4 -27.41 6.98 4.42
N PHE A 5 -26.73 8.10 4.67
CA PHE A 5 -25.27 8.17 4.73
C PHE A 5 -24.68 7.33 5.88
N HIS A 6 -25.29 7.41 7.08
CA HIS A 6 -24.86 6.61 8.23
C HIS A 6 -25.15 5.12 8.06
N ARG A 7 -26.18 4.77 7.28
CA ARG A 7 -26.57 3.37 7.03
C ARG A 7 -25.70 2.75 5.94
N GLY A 8 -25.36 3.53 4.90
CA GLY A 8 -24.34 3.18 3.92
C GLY A 8 -22.98 2.96 4.58
N ILE A 9 -22.53 3.90 5.42
CA ILE A 9 -21.28 3.76 6.20
C ILE A 9 -21.33 2.53 7.12
N ASN A 10 -22.40 2.31 7.89
CA ASN A 10 -22.47 1.12 8.76
C ASN A 10 -22.50 -0.19 7.96
N ILE A 11 -23.12 -0.25 6.79
CA ILE A 11 -23.14 -1.47 5.97
C ILE A 11 -21.78 -1.72 5.32
N LEU A 12 -21.15 -0.67 4.75
CA LEU A 12 -19.83 -0.75 4.12
C LEU A 12 -18.71 -1.09 5.12
N PHE A 13 -18.74 -0.47 6.30
CA PHE A 13 -17.67 -0.57 7.29
C PHE A 13 -17.92 -1.58 8.43
N LYS A 14 -19.16 -2.05 8.67
CA LYS A 14 -19.41 -3.08 9.71
C LYS A 14 -19.78 -4.46 9.18
N LYS A 15 -20.45 -4.57 8.02
CA LYS A 15 -20.87 -5.89 7.49
C LYS A 15 -19.87 -6.48 6.49
N ASN A 16 -19.22 -5.64 5.68
CA ASN A 16 -18.31 -6.08 4.61
C ASN A 16 -16.93 -5.40 4.72
N LEU A 17 -16.43 -5.21 5.94
CA LEU A 17 -15.16 -4.50 6.20
C LEU A 17 -13.98 -5.09 5.40
N LEU A 18 -13.94 -6.41 5.24
CA LEU A 18 -12.95 -7.09 4.41
C LEU A 18 -12.99 -6.61 2.95
N LEU A 19 -14.17 -6.68 2.31
CA LEU A 19 -14.36 -6.28 0.92
C LEU A 19 -14.04 -4.79 0.70
N THR A 20 -14.50 -3.94 1.62
CA THR A 20 -14.22 -2.50 1.57
C THR A 20 -12.73 -2.24 1.67
N ASN A 21 -12.02 -2.88 2.60
CA ASN A 21 -10.57 -2.75 2.75
C ASN A 21 -9.82 -3.24 1.50
N SER A 22 -10.25 -4.35 0.91
CA SER A 22 -9.69 -4.88 -0.34
C SER A 22 -9.83 -3.89 -1.48
N ILE A 23 -11.06 -3.47 -1.79
CA ILE A 23 -11.32 -2.59 -2.93
C ILE A 23 -10.66 -1.23 -2.75
N THR A 24 -10.69 -0.67 -1.53
CA THR A 24 -10.04 0.62 -1.26
C THR A 24 -8.52 0.54 -1.39
N SER A 25 -7.90 -0.55 -0.91
CA SER A 25 -6.47 -0.81 -1.11
C SER A 25 -6.10 -0.85 -2.59
N GLY A 26 -6.84 -1.63 -3.39
CA GLY A 26 -6.68 -1.68 -4.84
C GLY A 26 -6.83 -0.30 -5.50
N ALA A 27 -7.87 0.45 -5.12
CA ALA A 27 -8.13 1.79 -5.65
C ALA A 27 -6.96 2.75 -5.35
N PHE A 28 -6.44 2.76 -4.12
CA PHE A 28 -5.30 3.62 -3.76
C PHE A 28 -4.02 3.25 -4.51
N MET A 29 -3.77 1.96 -4.76
CA MET A 29 -2.63 1.55 -5.58
C MET A 29 -2.80 1.97 -7.05
N GLY A 30 -4.00 1.81 -7.61
CA GLY A 30 -4.32 2.27 -8.96
C GLY A 30 -4.19 3.80 -9.10
N ILE A 31 -4.71 4.57 -8.14
CA ILE A 31 -4.59 6.03 -8.14
C ILE A 31 -3.12 6.47 -8.04
N GLY A 32 -2.35 5.86 -7.13
CA GLY A 32 -0.91 6.15 -7.01
C GLY A 32 -0.16 5.87 -8.32
N ASP A 33 -0.52 4.80 -9.01
CA ASP A 33 0.03 4.47 -10.32
C ASP A 33 -0.35 5.49 -11.41
N ILE A 34 -1.61 5.95 -11.47
CA ILE A 34 -2.03 7.01 -12.40
C ILE A 34 -1.24 8.30 -12.18
N ILE A 35 -1.06 8.71 -10.92
CA ILE A 35 -0.28 9.90 -10.58
C ILE A 35 1.19 9.71 -10.99
N GLN A 36 1.76 8.53 -10.73
CA GLN A 36 3.13 8.23 -11.12
C GLN A 36 3.32 8.27 -12.64
N GLN A 37 2.37 7.72 -13.41
CA GLN A 37 2.41 7.77 -14.86
C GLN A 37 2.28 9.21 -15.40
N GLU A 38 1.48 10.06 -14.75
CA GLU A 38 1.43 11.49 -15.09
C GLU A 38 2.80 12.16 -14.88
N ILE A 39 3.47 11.88 -13.76
CA ILE A 39 4.82 12.41 -13.48
C ILE A 39 5.81 11.93 -14.55
N GLU A 40 5.77 10.65 -14.92
CA GLU A 40 6.63 10.06 -15.95
C GLU A 40 6.39 10.66 -17.34
N TYR A 41 5.12 10.95 -17.68
CA TYR A 41 4.75 11.59 -18.94
C TYR A 41 5.23 13.05 -19.00
N GLN A 42 4.99 13.84 -17.95
CA GLN A 42 5.44 15.24 -17.88
C GLN A 42 6.98 15.33 -17.87
N SER A 43 7.66 14.35 -17.28
CA SER A 43 9.12 14.23 -17.27
C SER A 43 9.69 13.68 -18.58
N LYS A 44 8.86 13.41 -19.60
CA LYS A 44 9.23 12.85 -20.92
C LYS A 44 9.93 11.50 -20.84
N VAL A 45 9.69 10.73 -19.77
CA VAL A 45 10.20 9.36 -19.61
C VAL A 45 9.34 8.37 -20.39
N LEU A 46 8.02 8.57 -20.39
CA LEU A 46 7.07 7.74 -21.14
C LEU A 46 6.57 8.45 -22.40
N PRO A 47 6.48 7.74 -23.55
CA PRO A 47 5.92 8.30 -24.78
C PRO A 47 4.38 8.42 -24.73
N ARG A 48 3.72 7.60 -23.91
CA ARG A 48 2.26 7.57 -23.73
C ARG A 48 1.90 7.95 -22.31
N ARG A 49 0.86 8.77 -22.16
CA ARG A 49 0.39 9.29 -20.87
C ARG A 49 -0.09 8.21 -19.89
N TYR A 50 -0.88 7.24 -20.37
CA TYR A 50 -1.45 6.19 -19.52
C TYR A 50 -1.35 4.80 -20.16
N ASP A 51 -0.82 3.86 -19.38
CA ASP A 51 -0.80 2.41 -19.52
C ASP A 51 -1.85 1.82 -18.55
N TRP A 52 -3.06 1.64 -19.06
CA TRP A 52 -4.17 1.08 -18.30
C TRP A 52 -3.91 -0.37 -17.83
N PRO A 53 -3.29 -1.26 -18.62
CA PRO A 53 -2.86 -2.57 -18.13
C PRO A 53 -1.94 -2.51 -16.90
N ARG A 54 -0.99 -1.56 -16.83
CA ARG A 54 -0.17 -1.33 -15.62
C ARG A 54 -1.04 -0.97 -14.42
N THR A 55 -1.93 0.01 -14.58
CA THR A 55 -2.84 0.44 -13.50
C THR A 55 -3.78 -0.66 -13.04
N ALA A 56 -4.31 -1.46 -13.97
CA ALA A 56 -5.18 -2.59 -13.65
C ALA A 56 -4.46 -3.65 -12.80
N ARG A 57 -3.19 -3.94 -13.11
CA ARG A 57 -2.37 -4.88 -12.33
C ARG A 57 -2.09 -4.36 -10.92
N MET A 58 -1.74 -3.07 -10.80
CA MET A 58 -1.59 -2.39 -9.50
C MET A 58 -2.88 -2.47 -8.67
N PHE A 59 -4.03 -2.24 -9.29
CA PHE A 59 -5.34 -2.37 -8.64
C PHE A 59 -5.62 -3.80 -8.16
N ILE A 60 -5.38 -4.81 -9.00
CA ILE A 60 -5.59 -6.22 -8.67
C ILE A 60 -4.71 -6.63 -7.49
N VAL A 61 -3.41 -6.31 -7.54
CA VAL A 61 -2.46 -6.64 -6.46
C VAL A 61 -2.88 -5.97 -5.15
N GLY A 62 -3.22 -4.68 -5.17
CA GLY A 62 -3.71 -3.99 -3.96
C GLY A 62 -5.00 -4.59 -3.40
N THR A 63 -5.90 -5.06 -4.27
CA THR A 63 -7.13 -5.74 -3.86
C THR A 63 -6.86 -7.08 -3.18
N ILE A 64 -5.86 -7.83 -3.68
CA ILE A 64 -5.43 -9.11 -3.11
C ILE A 64 -4.70 -8.92 -1.76
N MET A 65 -4.00 -7.81 -1.60
CA MET A 65 -3.25 -7.51 -0.37
C MET A 65 -4.16 -7.00 0.77
N GLY A 66 -5.28 -6.35 0.46
CA GLY A 66 -6.20 -5.82 1.47
C GLY A 66 -6.70 -6.86 2.51
N PRO A 67 -7.09 -8.10 2.11
CA PRO A 67 -7.39 -9.18 3.05
C PRO A 67 -6.21 -9.54 3.95
N MET A 68 -4.99 -9.61 3.40
CA MET A 68 -3.80 -9.96 4.17
C MET A 68 -3.57 -8.92 5.28
N HIS A 69 -3.67 -7.63 4.95
CA HIS A 69 -3.57 -6.54 5.92
C HIS A 69 -4.71 -6.57 6.94
N HIS A 70 -5.94 -6.82 6.50
CA HIS A 70 -7.11 -6.90 7.39
C HIS A 70 -6.90 -7.96 8.49
N TYR A 71 -6.52 -9.18 8.11
CA TYR A 71 -6.29 -10.24 9.10
C TYR A 71 -5.03 -10.03 9.93
N TYR A 72 -3.97 -9.47 9.35
CA TYR A 72 -2.75 -9.13 10.07
C TYR A 72 -3.02 -8.17 11.24
N TYR A 73 -3.73 -7.06 10.98
CA TYR A 73 -4.02 -6.09 12.04
C TYR A 73 -4.96 -6.66 13.12
N ILE A 74 -5.96 -7.47 12.74
CA ILE A 74 -6.81 -8.17 13.72
C ILE A 74 -5.97 -9.10 14.61
N TYR A 75 -5.02 -9.84 14.03
CA TYR A 75 -4.13 -10.71 14.80
C TYR A 75 -3.19 -9.90 15.70
N LEU A 76 -2.60 -8.83 15.17
CA LEU A 76 -1.69 -7.96 15.91
C LEU A 76 -2.37 -7.32 17.11
N ASP A 77 -3.61 -6.85 16.96
CA ASP A 77 -4.39 -6.25 18.06
C ASP A 77 -4.83 -7.28 19.12
N LYS A 78 -5.00 -8.56 18.73
CA LYS A 78 -5.24 -9.64 19.71
C LYS A 78 -3.99 -9.94 20.54
N VAL A 79 -2.81 -9.94 19.93
CA VAL A 79 -1.54 -10.25 20.61
C VAL A 79 -1.01 -9.05 21.41
N LEU A 80 -1.25 -7.83 20.92
CA LEU A 80 -0.79 -6.58 21.50
C LEU A 80 -1.97 -5.61 21.73
N PRO A 81 -2.85 -5.86 22.72
CA PRO A 81 -4.10 -5.13 22.88
C PRO A 81 -3.94 -3.72 23.48
N TYR A 82 -2.82 -3.43 24.14
CA TYR A 82 -2.62 -2.18 24.86
C TYR A 82 -2.20 -1.02 23.93
N ALA A 83 -2.54 0.21 24.34
CA ALA A 83 -2.22 1.44 23.60
C ALA A 83 -1.08 2.26 24.23
N ASP A 84 -0.30 1.66 25.13
CA ASP A 84 0.86 2.31 25.75
C ASP A 84 2.05 2.38 24.77
N VAL A 85 2.96 3.31 25.04
CA VAL A 85 4.13 3.59 24.17
C VAL A 85 4.96 2.33 23.90
N LYS A 86 5.16 1.47 24.90
CA LYS A 86 5.95 0.24 24.75
C LYS A 86 5.25 -0.74 23.80
N THR A 87 3.93 -0.87 23.90
CA THR A 87 3.14 -1.71 23.00
C THR A 87 3.10 -1.14 21.58
N VAL A 88 2.98 0.18 21.41
CA VAL A 88 3.03 0.84 20.09
C VAL A 88 4.38 0.62 19.41
N VAL A 89 5.49 0.79 20.12
CA VAL A 89 6.84 0.52 19.59
C VAL A 89 6.99 -0.93 19.17
N LYS A 90 6.47 -1.89 19.94
CA LYS A 90 6.46 -3.31 19.56
C LYS A 90 5.63 -3.56 18.30
N LYS A 91 4.46 -2.94 18.15
CA LYS A 91 3.63 -3.06 16.94
C LYS A 91 4.40 -2.57 15.71
N ILE A 92 5.02 -1.40 15.79
CA ILE A 92 5.83 -0.83 14.70
C ILE A 92 7.00 -1.76 14.37
N ALA A 93 7.70 -2.29 15.37
CA ALA A 93 8.79 -3.24 15.13
C ALA A 93 8.30 -4.53 14.45
N CYS A 94 7.18 -5.11 14.88
CA CYS A 94 6.61 -6.30 14.24
C CYS A 94 6.16 -6.03 12.80
N ASP A 95 5.57 -4.86 12.55
CA ASP A 95 5.12 -4.44 11.23
C ASP A 95 6.32 -4.35 10.28
N GLN A 96 7.35 -3.63 10.69
CA GLN A 96 8.56 -3.42 9.89
C GLN A 96 9.39 -4.68 9.69
N LEU A 97 9.50 -5.57 10.70
CA LEU A 97 10.33 -6.77 10.59
C LEU A 97 9.67 -7.94 9.86
N PHE A 98 8.34 -8.02 9.88
CA PHE A 98 7.62 -9.19 9.35
C PHE A 98 6.59 -8.81 8.29
N ALA A 99 5.72 -7.84 8.60
CA ALA A 99 4.61 -7.51 7.71
C ALA A 99 5.08 -6.75 6.46
N SER A 100 5.94 -5.75 6.61
CA SER A 100 6.49 -4.98 5.49
C SER A 100 7.25 -5.87 4.50
N PRO A 101 8.22 -6.72 4.92
CA PRO A 101 8.90 -7.64 4.02
C PRO A 101 7.94 -8.59 3.29
N ALA A 102 7.00 -9.21 4.01
CA ALA A 102 6.02 -10.11 3.41
C ALA A 102 5.12 -9.39 2.40
N THR A 103 4.66 -8.20 2.75
CA THR A 103 3.83 -7.32 1.89
C THR A 103 4.56 -6.96 0.61
N LEU A 104 5.83 -6.56 0.70
CA LEU A 104 6.65 -6.21 -0.46
C LEU A 104 6.94 -7.42 -1.35
N LEU A 105 7.23 -8.59 -0.77
CA LEU A 105 7.40 -9.83 -1.54
C LEU A 105 6.12 -10.21 -2.28
N CYS A 106 4.97 -10.18 -1.59
CA CYS A 106 3.67 -10.41 -2.22
C CYS A 106 3.40 -9.42 -3.36
N PHE A 107 3.73 -8.14 -3.16
CA PHE A 107 3.62 -7.12 -4.19
C PHE A 107 4.45 -7.46 -5.43
N PHE A 108 5.76 -7.71 -5.26
CA PHE A 108 6.65 -7.95 -6.40
C PHE A 108 6.32 -9.25 -7.13
N TYR A 109 6.07 -10.36 -6.42
CA TYR A 109 5.69 -11.62 -7.07
C TYR A 109 4.30 -11.57 -7.68
N GLY A 110 3.34 -10.89 -7.02
CA GLY A 110 2.00 -10.65 -7.56
C GLY A 110 2.05 -9.84 -8.86
N MET A 111 2.81 -8.74 -8.87
CA MET A 111 3.04 -7.94 -10.07
C MET A 111 3.76 -8.74 -11.16
N GLY A 112 4.82 -9.48 -10.81
CA GLY A 112 5.55 -10.32 -11.76
C GLY A 112 4.65 -11.35 -12.44
N THR A 113 3.76 -11.99 -11.68
CA THR A 113 2.79 -12.95 -12.21
C THR A 113 1.83 -12.29 -13.20
N LEU A 114 1.27 -11.13 -12.85
CA LEU A 114 0.38 -10.37 -13.74
C LEU A 114 1.10 -9.71 -14.92
N GLU A 115 2.42 -9.54 -14.84
CA GLU A 115 3.30 -9.12 -15.93
C GLU A 115 3.72 -10.29 -16.83
N ASN A 116 3.27 -11.52 -16.57
CA ASN A 116 3.69 -12.75 -17.25
C ASN A 116 5.20 -13.00 -17.17
N LYS A 117 5.84 -12.56 -16.09
CA LYS A 117 7.26 -12.85 -15.82
C LYS A 117 7.42 -14.27 -15.29
N THR A 118 8.54 -14.90 -15.60
CA THR A 118 8.92 -16.15 -14.95
C THR A 118 9.24 -15.92 -13.47
N LEU A 119 9.23 -16.99 -12.68
CA LEU A 119 9.63 -16.91 -11.27
C LEU A 119 11.06 -16.37 -11.14
N GLU A 120 11.97 -16.82 -11.99
CA GLU A 120 13.36 -16.36 -12.01
C GLU A 120 13.47 -14.86 -12.28
N GLN A 121 12.75 -14.34 -13.29
CA GLN A 121 12.71 -12.90 -13.59
C GLN A 121 12.15 -12.10 -12.41
N SER A 122 11.10 -12.60 -11.77
CA SER A 122 10.49 -11.96 -10.61
C SER A 122 11.44 -11.96 -9.41
N THR A 123 12.13 -13.06 -9.14
CA THR A 123 13.14 -13.16 -8.07
C THR A 123 14.33 -12.25 -8.32
N LEU A 124 14.79 -12.12 -9.57
CA LEU A 124 15.85 -11.17 -9.93
C LEU A 124 15.41 -9.72 -9.67
N GLU A 125 14.18 -9.37 -10.06
CA GLU A 125 13.63 -8.04 -9.78
C GLU A 125 13.51 -7.75 -8.28
N VAL A 126 13.05 -8.74 -7.49
CA VAL A 126 13.04 -8.64 -6.03
C VAL A 126 14.46 -8.40 -5.50
N LYS A 127 15.46 -9.19 -5.90
CA LYS A 127 16.85 -9.01 -5.44
C LYS A 127 17.40 -7.61 -5.74
N GLN A 128 17.02 -7.05 -6.89
CA GLN A 128 17.49 -5.73 -7.32
C GLN A 128 16.78 -4.60 -6.58
N LYS A 129 15.46 -4.70 -6.39
CA LYS A 129 14.62 -3.57 -5.95
C LYS A 129 14.21 -3.63 -4.49
N PHE A 130 14.15 -4.82 -3.90
CA PHE A 130 13.58 -5.04 -2.56
C PHE A 130 14.29 -4.21 -1.50
N VAL A 131 15.62 -4.17 -1.49
CA VAL A 131 16.38 -3.41 -0.48
C VAL A 131 16.03 -1.93 -0.54
N TYR A 132 15.92 -1.35 -1.74
CA TYR A 132 15.58 0.07 -1.89
C TYR A 132 14.16 0.37 -1.43
N VAL A 133 13.19 -0.47 -1.80
CA VAL A 133 11.79 -0.28 -1.38
C VAL A 133 11.65 -0.48 0.12
N TYR A 134 12.30 -1.51 0.68
CA TYR A 134 12.25 -1.81 2.11
C TYR A 134 12.92 -0.72 2.96
N MET A 135 14.08 -0.22 2.54
CA MET A 135 14.69 0.95 3.18
C MET A 135 13.79 2.18 3.08
N GLY A 136 13.16 2.40 1.92
CA GLY A 136 12.15 3.45 1.74
C GLY A 136 10.98 3.30 2.72
N ASP A 137 10.45 2.09 2.90
CA ASP A 137 9.39 1.75 3.86
C ASP A 137 9.80 2.09 5.29
N CYS A 138 10.98 1.61 5.72
CA CYS A 138 11.52 1.84 7.06
C CYS A 138 11.87 3.30 7.34
N LEU A 139 12.14 4.11 6.33
CA LEU A 139 12.40 5.54 6.49
C LEU A 139 11.13 6.37 6.42
N PHE A 140 10.13 5.93 5.65
CA PHE A 140 8.89 6.66 5.42
C PHE A 140 7.87 6.44 6.55
N TRP A 141 7.61 5.18 6.92
CA TRP A 141 6.50 4.86 7.81
C TRP A 141 6.72 5.24 9.27
N PRO A 142 7.90 5.02 9.89
CA PRO A 142 8.06 5.37 11.31
C PRO A 142 7.84 6.86 11.60
N PRO A 143 8.37 7.83 10.82
CA PRO A 143 8.03 9.25 11.00
C PRO A 143 6.56 9.55 10.74
N VAL A 144 5.96 8.95 9.70
CA VAL A 144 4.53 9.11 9.39
C VAL A 144 3.67 8.64 10.56
N GLN A 145 3.94 7.46 11.09
CA GLN A 145 3.20 6.88 12.21
C GLN A 145 3.43 7.65 13.51
N PHE A 146 4.64 8.17 13.74
CA PHE A 146 4.92 9.03 14.88
C PHE A 146 4.04 10.28 14.85
N LEU A 147 3.98 11.00 13.72
CA LEU A 147 3.11 12.17 13.56
C LEU A 147 1.62 11.81 13.72
N ASN A 148 1.21 10.67 13.17
CA ASN A 148 -0.16 10.16 13.26
C ASN A 148 -0.62 9.93 14.70
N PHE A 149 0.21 9.28 15.52
CA PHE A 149 -0.16 8.93 16.90
C PHE A 149 0.13 10.05 17.91
N TYR A 150 1.22 10.80 17.72
CA TYR A 150 1.67 11.82 18.66
C TYR A 150 0.99 13.17 18.46
N TYR A 151 0.88 13.65 17.21
CA TYR A 151 0.44 15.02 16.93
C TYR A 151 -1.03 15.11 16.48
N LEU A 152 -1.52 14.11 15.73
CA LEU A 152 -2.84 14.21 15.10
C LEU A 152 -3.98 13.75 16.03
N PRO A 153 -5.05 14.56 16.16
CA PRO A 153 -6.32 14.14 16.74
C PRO A 153 -6.92 12.95 15.99
N THR A 154 -7.58 12.03 16.72
CA THR A 154 -8.10 10.76 16.20
C THR A 154 -8.95 10.88 14.94
N HIS A 155 -9.75 11.96 14.81
CA HIS A 155 -10.62 12.16 13.65
C HIS A 155 -9.88 12.51 12.35
N TYR A 156 -8.64 13.00 12.40
CA TYR A 156 -7.84 13.29 11.20
C TYR A 156 -6.90 12.14 10.80
N ARG A 157 -6.64 11.19 11.70
CA ARG A 157 -5.66 10.11 11.50
C ARG A 157 -5.90 9.28 10.25
N VAL A 158 -7.15 8.87 10.02
CA VAL A 158 -7.51 8.04 8.86
C VAL A 158 -7.24 8.76 7.54
N PHE A 159 -7.62 10.04 7.45
CA PHE A 159 -7.36 10.84 6.27
C PHE A 159 -5.87 11.04 6.02
N TYR A 160 -5.11 11.36 7.06
CA TYR A 160 -3.66 11.55 6.99
C TYR A 160 -2.94 10.26 6.54
N ILE A 161 -3.27 9.11 7.13
CA ILE A 161 -2.67 7.83 6.74
C ILE A 161 -3.02 7.49 5.30
N ASN A 162 -4.26 7.70 4.84
CA ASN A 162 -4.61 7.47 3.45
C ASN A 162 -3.80 8.34 2.47
N LEU A 163 -3.53 9.60 2.84
CA LEU A 163 -2.67 10.48 2.04
C LEU A 163 -1.22 9.95 2.00
N ALA A 164 -0.67 9.55 3.14
CA ALA A 164 0.66 8.98 3.21
C ALA A 164 0.77 7.67 2.42
N THR A 165 -0.22 6.79 2.51
CA THR A 165 -0.32 5.57 1.70
C THR A 165 -0.31 5.88 0.21
N MET A 166 -1.05 6.90 -0.22
CA MET A 166 -1.06 7.32 -1.63
C MET A 166 0.32 7.78 -2.10
N LEU A 167 1.04 8.57 -1.28
CA LEU A 167 2.41 8.99 -1.57
C LEU A 167 3.35 7.79 -1.68
N PHE A 168 3.23 6.83 -0.76
CA PHE A 168 4.03 5.61 -0.80
C PHE A 168 3.70 4.74 -2.03
N ASN A 169 2.44 4.68 -2.46
CA ASN A 169 2.04 3.96 -3.68
C ASN A 169 2.60 4.59 -4.95
N ILE A 170 2.74 5.92 -5.00
CA ILE A 170 3.43 6.62 -6.10
C ILE A 170 4.90 6.18 -6.14
N PHE A 171 5.58 6.22 -5.00
CA PHE A 171 6.97 5.74 -4.86
C PHE A 171 7.11 4.26 -5.24
N LEU A 172 6.19 3.41 -4.79
CA LEU A 172 6.20 1.99 -5.10
C LEU A 172 5.99 1.74 -6.61
N SER A 173 5.06 2.47 -7.23
CA SER A 173 4.85 2.42 -8.68
C SER A 173 6.09 2.87 -9.44
N PHE A 174 6.77 3.93 -8.98
CA PHE A 174 8.02 4.40 -9.57
C PHE A 174 9.10 3.32 -9.51
N ILE A 175 9.40 2.77 -8.32
CA ILE A 175 10.44 1.75 -8.19
C ILE A 175 10.08 0.48 -8.98
N LYS A 176 8.79 0.14 -9.08
CA LYS A 176 8.38 -1.03 -9.87
C LYS A 176 8.63 -0.85 -11.37
N HIS A 177 8.63 0.37 -11.91
CA HIS A 177 8.62 0.60 -13.36
C HIS A 177 9.75 1.51 -13.90
N TYR A 178 10.63 2.09 -13.07
CA TYR A 178 11.66 3.04 -13.53
C TYR A 178 12.63 2.47 -14.57
N ASP A 179 12.82 1.15 -14.59
CA ASP A 179 13.69 0.41 -15.50
C ASP A 179 12.99 -0.02 -16.79
N GLN A 180 11.65 0.06 -16.84
CA GLN A 180 10.87 -0.25 -18.03
C GLN A 180 10.87 0.94 -19.00
N LYS A 181 12.01 1.16 -19.66
CA LYS A 181 12.08 2.07 -20.81
C LYS A 181 11.28 1.46 -21.96
N LYS A 182 10.07 1.95 -22.19
CA LYS A 182 9.38 1.76 -23.47
C LYS A 182 10.01 2.70 -24.49
N VAL A 183 11.03 2.22 -25.19
CA VAL A 183 11.51 2.83 -26.45
C VAL A 183 10.38 2.75 -27.47
#